data_AF-A0A539D3G9-F1
#
_entry.id   AF-A0A539D3G9-F1
#
_cell.length_a   1.000
_cell.length_b   1.000
_cell.length_c   1.000
_cell.angle_alpha   90.00
_cell.angle_beta   90.00
_cell.angle_gamma   90.00
#
_symmetry.space_group_name_H-M   'P 1'
#
loop_
_entity.id
_entity.type
_entity.pdbx_description
1 polymer ?
#
loop_
_entity_poly.entity_id
_entity_poly.type
_entity_poly.pdbx_seq_one_letter_code
_entity_poly.pdbx_strand_id
1 'polypeptide(L)'
;MDDLVGEVVETMALGSLRLIHEPQPGVQPGEIAGHLHPAARVAAHGRGVRRPCFVTDGRRAVLPAFGAFTGGLDVRDPAIAGLFGEPPMAAALGRDRVHALAWETLR
;
A
#
# COMPACT_ATOMS: atom_id res chain seq x y z
N MET A 1 -12.87 -24.20 0.22
CA MET A 1 -12.73 -22.79 -0.23
C MET A 1 -13.44 -22.73 -1.58
N ASP A 2 -14.68 -23.20 -1.64
CA ASP A 2 -15.29 -23.65 -2.90
C ASP A 2 -16.69 -23.04 -3.13
N ASP A 3 -17.13 -22.15 -2.23
CA ASP A 3 -18.47 -21.54 -2.25
C ASP A 3 -18.48 -20.05 -2.62
N LEU A 4 -17.35 -19.48 -3.05
CA LEU A 4 -17.31 -18.10 -3.54
C LEU A 4 -17.55 -18.08 -5.05
N VAL A 5 -18.74 -17.66 -5.43
CA VAL A 5 -19.07 -17.36 -6.84
C VAL A 5 -18.22 -16.18 -7.33
N GLY A 6 -17.78 -16.24 -8.57
CA GLY A 6 -17.00 -15.17 -9.20
C GLY A 6 -15.96 -15.72 -10.18
N GLU A 7 -15.20 -14.79 -10.75
CA GLU A 7 -14.05 -15.10 -11.61
C GLU A 7 -12.77 -14.60 -10.92
N VAL A 8 -11.73 -15.42 -10.95
CA VAL A 8 -10.39 -15.01 -10.53
C VAL A 8 -9.65 -14.56 -11.77
N VAL A 9 -9.31 -13.28 -11.82
CA VAL A 9 -8.53 -12.69 -12.91
C VAL A 9 -7.20 -12.17 -12.38
N GLU A 10 -6.15 -12.23 -13.20
CA GLU A 10 -4.83 -11.70 -12.84
C GLU A 10 -4.85 -10.16 -12.74
N THR A 11 -5.61 -9.52 -13.62
CA THR A 11 -5.81 -8.06 -13.63
C THR A 11 -7.24 -7.71 -14.02
N MET A 12 -7.73 -6.59 -13.52
CA MET A 12 -9.05 -6.05 -13.88
C MET A 12 -8.96 -4.56 -14.21
N ALA A 13 -9.55 -4.15 -15.32
CA ALA A 13 -9.74 -2.74 -15.66
C ALA A 13 -11.06 -2.23 -15.05
N LEU A 14 -11.00 -1.08 -14.38
CA LEU A 14 -12.17 -0.38 -13.84
C LEU A 14 -12.05 1.11 -14.17
N GLY A 15 -12.63 1.51 -15.31
CA GLY A 15 -12.41 2.84 -15.86
C GLY A 15 -10.91 3.07 -16.14
N SER A 16 -10.34 4.13 -15.55
CA SER A 16 -8.91 4.44 -15.65
C SER A 16 -8.04 3.66 -14.65
N LEU A 17 -8.62 2.76 -13.85
CA LEU A 17 -7.90 1.97 -12.86
C LEU A 17 -7.55 0.59 -13.40
N ARG A 18 -6.36 0.11 -13.05
CA ARG A 18 -5.89 -1.26 -13.30
C ARG A 18 -5.64 -1.92 -11.95
N LEU A 19 -6.53 -2.83 -11.57
CA LEU A 19 -6.39 -3.61 -10.35
C LEU A 19 -5.51 -4.82 -10.64
N ILE A 20 -4.47 -5.02 -9.83
CA ILE A 20 -3.50 -6.11 -9.98
C ILE A 20 -3.08 -6.64 -8.61
N HIS A 21 -2.68 -7.91 -8.51
CA HIS A 21 -2.17 -8.45 -7.26
C HIS A 21 -0.78 -7.88 -6.93
N GLU A 22 0.20 -8.03 -7.82
CA GLU A 22 1.59 -7.62 -7.61
C GLU A 22 1.94 -6.35 -8.41
N PRO A 23 2.51 -5.30 -7.77
CA PRO A 23 2.82 -4.05 -8.44
C PRO A 23 3.88 -4.25 -9.54
N GLN A 24 3.72 -3.55 -10.66
CA GLN A 24 4.64 -3.68 -11.79
C GLN A 24 5.72 -2.59 -11.77
N PRO A 25 6.96 -2.89 -12.19
CA PRO A 25 8.03 -1.91 -12.28
C PRO A 25 7.73 -0.84 -13.34
N GLY A 26 8.48 0.27 -13.31
CA GLY A 26 8.34 1.36 -14.29
C GLY A 26 7.13 2.24 -14.01
N VAL A 27 6.64 3.00 -15.00
CA VAL A 27 5.50 3.91 -14.86
C VAL A 27 4.19 3.16 -15.10
N GLN A 28 3.32 3.07 -14.09
CA GLN A 28 2.04 2.35 -14.14
C GLN A 28 0.87 3.25 -13.69
N PRO A 29 0.38 4.17 -14.54
CA PRO A 29 -0.73 5.06 -14.17
C PRO A 29 -2.02 4.27 -13.93
N GLY A 30 -2.74 4.61 -12.86
CA GLY A 30 -4.00 3.96 -12.48
C GLY A 30 -3.83 2.59 -11.81
N GLU A 31 -2.59 2.12 -11.58
CA GLU A 31 -2.34 0.84 -10.92
C GLU A 31 -2.78 0.88 -9.45
N ILE A 32 -3.56 -0.12 -9.04
CA ILE A 32 -3.88 -0.39 -7.65
C ILE A 32 -3.43 -1.81 -7.34
N ALA A 33 -2.38 -1.93 -6.52
CA ALA A 33 -1.69 -3.18 -6.26
C ALA A 33 -1.77 -3.63 -4.79
N GLY A 34 -1.69 -4.95 -4.56
CA GLY A 34 -1.54 -5.56 -3.25
C GLY A 34 -0.14 -6.13 -3.05
N HIS A 35 -0.08 -7.41 -2.67
CA HIS A 35 1.11 -8.25 -2.49
C HIS A 35 2.13 -7.81 -1.43
N LEU A 36 2.66 -6.58 -1.53
CA LEU A 36 3.71 -6.06 -0.63
C LEU A 36 3.16 -5.64 0.73
N HIS A 37 1.88 -5.25 0.78
CA HIS A 37 1.17 -4.87 2.00
C HIS A 37 1.91 -3.80 2.83
N PRO A 38 2.00 -2.55 2.38
CA PRO A 38 2.80 -1.52 3.05
C PRO A 38 2.37 -1.26 4.49
N ALA A 39 3.36 -1.00 5.32
CA ALA A 39 3.22 -0.59 6.72
C ALA A 39 4.12 0.60 7.01
N ALA A 40 3.52 1.67 7.53
CA ALA A 40 4.21 2.87 7.93
C ALA A 40 4.73 2.72 9.36
N ARG A 41 5.97 3.15 9.59
CA ARG A 41 6.59 3.21 10.90
C ARG A 41 6.84 4.65 11.29
N VAL A 42 6.24 5.07 12.40
CA VAL A 42 6.39 6.41 12.96
C VAL A 42 6.91 6.31 14.38
N ALA A 43 7.81 7.20 14.77
CA ALA A 43 8.21 7.34 16.17
C ALA A 43 7.47 8.51 16.80
N ALA A 44 6.75 8.24 17.88
CA ALA A 44 6.07 9.26 18.67
C ALA A 44 6.28 8.97 20.15
N HIS A 45 6.58 10.02 20.94
CA HIS A 45 6.71 9.92 22.40
C HIS A 45 7.69 8.79 22.86
N GLY A 46 8.81 8.62 22.16
CA GLY A 46 9.81 7.60 22.47
C GLY A 46 9.40 6.16 22.10
N ARG A 47 8.25 5.95 21.46
CA ARG A 47 7.79 4.62 21.00
C ARG A 47 7.62 4.58 19.50
N GLY A 48 8.09 3.51 18.87
CA GLY A 48 7.83 3.22 17.47
C GLY A 48 6.46 2.56 17.31
N VAL A 49 5.59 3.14 16.48
CA VAL A 49 4.30 2.57 16.11
C VAL A 49 4.37 2.16 14.65
N ARG A 50 3.97 0.91 14.38
CA ARG A 50 3.82 0.38 13.03
C ARG A 50 2.35 0.18 12.73
N ARG A 51 1.90 0.65 11.56
CA ARG A 51 0.51 0.48 11.11
C ARG A 51 0.48 0.11 9.62
N PRO A 52 -0.40 -0.81 9.21
CA PRO A 52 -0.71 -0.96 7.79
C PRO A 52 -1.13 0.39 7.21
N CYS A 53 -0.73 0.67 5.98
CA CYS A 53 -1.03 1.94 5.32
C CYS A 53 -1.29 1.75 3.83
N PHE A 54 -1.99 2.70 3.23
CA PHE A 54 -1.90 2.91 1.79
C PHE A 54 -0.64 3.71 1.48
N VAL A 55 -0.07 3.52 0.28
CA VAL A 55 1.02 4.38 -0.24
C VAL A 55 0.69 4.80 -1.66
N THR A 56 0.81 6.09 -1.96
CA THR A 56 0.48 6.63 -3.29
C THR A 56 1.26 7.91 -3.61
N ASP A 57 1.60 8.06 -4.89
CA ASP A 57 2.12 9.30 -5.51
C ASP A 57 1.05 10.04 -6.32
N GLY A 58 -0.22 9.63 -6.19
CA GLY A 58 -1.34 10.11 -7.01
C GLY A 58 -1.43 9.48 -8.41
N ARG A 59 -0.43 8.69 -8.84
CA ARG A 59 -0.42 7.97 -10.12
C ARG A 59 -0.71 6.48 -9.95
N ARG A 60 -0.26 5.88 -8.85
CA ARG A 60 -0.61 4.51 -8.42
C ARG A 60 -0.89 4.42 -6.93
N ALA A 61 -1.46 3.32 -6.47
CA ALA A 61 -1.59 3.01 -5.06
C ALA A 61 -1.19 1.57 -4.73
N VAL A 62 -0.52 1.37 -3.59
CA VAL A 62 -0.28 0.05 -3.00
C VAL A 62 -1.09 -0.08 -1.71
N LEU A 63 -1.88 -1.15 -1.61
CA LEU A 63 -2.89 -1.35 -0.57
C LEU A 63 -2.34 -2.18 0.60
N PRO A 64 -2.70 -1.85 1.85
CA PRO A 64 -2.36 -2.67 3.01
C PRO A 64 -3.02 -4.06 2.91
N ALA A 65 -2.54 -5.01 3.70
CA ALA A 65 -3.26 -6.27 3.88
C ALA A 65 -4.62 -6.03 4.55
N PHE A 66 -5.65 -6.73 4.08
CA PHE A 66 -6.96 -6.75 4.73
C PHE A 66 -6.94 -7.56 6.04
N GLY A 67 -6.11 -8.60 6.12
CA GLY A 67 -5.98 -9.47 7.28
C GLY A 67 -4.93 -9.01 8.30
N ALA A 68 -5.07 -9.45 9.55
CA ALA A 68 -4.20 -9.06 10.67
C ALA A 68 -2.79 -9.69 10.67
N PHE A 69 -2.48 -10.58 9.72
CA PHE A 69 -1.41 -11.58 9.90
C PHE A 69 -0.05 -11.29 9.27
N THR A 70 0.11 -10.25 8.44
CA THR A 70 1.36 -10.13 7.65
C THR A 70 2.34 -9.08 8.16
N GLY A 71 1.99 -8.27 9.16
CA GLY A 71 2.81 -7.14 9.63
C GLY A 71 3.02 -6.03 8.59
N GLY A 72 2.94 -6.36 7.30
CA GLY A 72 3.27 -5.55 6.15
C GLY A 72 4.77 -5.48 5.87
N LEU A 73 5.16 -4.91 4.74
CA LEU A 73 6.53 -4.48 4.44
C LEU A 73 6.69 -3.00 4.80
N ASP A 74 7.86 -2.59 5.30
CA ASP A 74 8.06 -1.16 5.59
C ASP A 74 7.96 -0.34 4.30
N VAL A 75 7.30 0.81 4.34
CA VAL A 75 7.19 1.68 3.16
C VAL A 75 8.56 2.15 2.64
N ARG A 76 9.57 2.23 3.51
CA ARG A 76 10.95 2.55 3.12
C ARG A 76 11.70 1.37 2.50
N ASP A 77 11.13 0.17 2.51
CA ASP A 77 11.74 -0.99 1.85
C ASP A 77 11.89 -0.72 0.35
N PRO A 78 13.04 -1.04 -0.27
CA PRO A 78 13.27 -0.82 -1.70
C PRO A 78 12.20 -1.41 -2.62
N ALA A 79 11.55 -2.51 -2.24
CA ALA A 79 10.47 -3.11 -3.03
C ALA A 79 9.22 -2.23 -3.11
N ILE A 80 8.98 -1.37 -2.10
CA ILE A 80 7.89 -0.38 -2.12
C ILE A 80 8.41 0.97 -2.61
N ALA A 81 9.48 1.49 -2.00
CA ALA A 81 10.01 2.81 -2.31
C ALA A 81 10.45 2.94 -3.78
N GLY A 82 10.97 1.87 -4.37
CA GLY A 82 11.40 1.84 -5.77
C GLY A 82 10.25 1.86 -6.80
N LEU A 83 8.99 1.75 -6.38
CA LEU A 83 7.82 1.85 -7.26
C LEU A 83 7.48 3.31 -7.62
N PHE A 84 8.04 4.28 -6.89
CA PHE A 84 7.69 5.69 -6.98
C PHE A 84 8.90 6.50 -7.45
N GLY A 85 8.67 7.45 -8.37
CA GLY A 85 9.72 8.34 -8.87
C GLY A 85 10.03 9.52 -7.94
N GLU A 86 9.10 9.82 -7.02
CA GLU A 86 9.18 10.89 -6.03
C GLU A 86 8.68 10.35 -4.67
N PRO A 87 9.01 11.00 -3.54
CA PRO A 87 8.51 10.61 -2.23
C PRO A 87 6.96 10.50 -2.19
N PRO A 88 6.39 9.31 -1.98
CA PRO A 88 4.94 9.14 -1.96
C PRO A 88 4.34 9.53 -0.61
N MET A 89 3.03 9.77 -0.59
CA MET A 89 2.27 9.92 0.65
C MET A 89 1.96 8.52 1.22
N ALA A 90 2.14 8.35 2.53
CA ALA A 90 1.63 7.20 3.26
C ALA A 90 0.36 7.58 4.05
N ALA A 91 -0.66 6.73 4.03
CA ALA A 91 -1.92 6.94 4.73
C ALA A 91 -2.18 5.75 5.67
N ALA A 92 -1.83 5.90 6.94
CA ALA A 92 -1.86 4.82 7.94
C ALA A 92 -3.27 4.54 8.47
N LEU A 93 -3.60 3.26 8.60
CA LEU A 93 -4.85 2.81 9.19
C LEU A 93 -4.85 3.02 10.72
N GLY A 94 -5.77 3.85 11.19
CA GLY A 94 -6.17 3.95 12.59
C GLY A 94 -7.35 3.04 12.91
N ARG A 95 -7.92 3.20 14.11
CA ARG A 95 -9.07 2.39 14.56
C ARG A 95 -10.34 2.67 13.75
N ASP A 96 -10.56 3.94 13.43
CA ASP A 96 -11.81 4.49 12.86
C ASP A 96 -11.55 5.47 11.70
N ARG A 97 -10.29 5.71 11.36
CA ARG A 97 -9.87 6.73 10.41
C ARG A 97 -8.55 6.39 9.75
N VAL A 98 -8.25 7.10 8.67
CA VAL A 98 -6.96 7.05 7.99
C VAL A 98 -6.19 8.32 8.33
N HIS A 99 -4.91 8.19 8.66
CA HIS A 99 -4.02 9.29 8.99
C HIS A 99 -2.99 9.49 7.87
N ALA A 100 -3.02 10.65 7.21
CA ALA A 100 -1.96 11.03 6.29
C ALA A 100 -0.66 11.27 7.07
N LEU A 101 0.42 10.68 6.59
CA LEU A 101 1.77 10.78 7.15
C LEU A 101 2.70 11.35 6.08
N ALA A 102 3.41 12.41 6.44
CA ALA A 102 4.46 12.97 5.61
C ALA A 102 5.62 11.96 5.51
N TRP A 103 6.13 11.74 4.30
CA TRP A 103 7.16 10.72 4.03
C TRP A 103 8.40 10.87 4.90
N GLU A 104 8.77 12.11 5.20
CA GLU A 104 9.93 12.51 5.99
C GLU A 104 9.81 12.08 7.46
N THR A 105 8.58 11.88 7.95
CA THR A 105 8.31 11.46 9.33
C THR A 105 8.40 9.94 9.53
N LEU A 106 8.49 9.19 8.43
CA LEU A 106 8.58 7.73 8.42
C LEU A 106 10.02 7.29 8.66
N ARG A 107 10.21 6.24 9.47
CA ARG A 107 11.51 5.74 9.90
C ARG A 107 11.80 4.33 9.44
#